data_AF-A0AAX0VZT3-F1
#
_entry.id   AF-A0AAX0VZT3-F1
#
_cell.length_a   1.000
_cell.length_b   1.000
_cell.length_c   1.000
_cell.angle_alpha   90.00
_cell.angle_beta   90.00
_cell.angle_gamma   90.00
#
_symmetry.space_group_name_H-M   'P 1'
#
loop_
_entity.id
_entity.type
_entity.pdbx_description
1 polymer ?
#
loop_
_entity_poly.entity_id
_entity_poly.type
_entity_poly.pdbx_seq_one_letter_code
_entity_poly.pdbx_strand_id
1 'polypeptide(L)' 'MSDPVTYFWIALVAIILLVDLWAIVSVFRSDKSDGTKVLWSLLLVLFPVIGLAIWGVAGPRGIKRGTGPTSPEHSKG' A
#
# COMPACT_ATOMS: atom_id res chain seq x y z
N MET A 1 24.72 -15.87 23.18
CA MET A 1 24.94 -14.49 22.70
C MET A 1 24.17 -14.40 21.40
N SER A 2 23.25 -13.46 21.24
CA SER A 2 22.51 -13.30 19.99
C SER A 2 23.45 -12.67 18.96
N ASP A 3 23.67 -13.37 17.85
CA ASP A 3 24.65 -12.99 16.85
C ASP A 3 24.18 -11.79 16.02
N PRO A 4 25.08 -10.91 15.53
CA PRO A 4 24.73 -9.78 14.67
C PRO A 4 23.86 -10.17 13.47
N VAL A 5 24.10 -11.36 12.92
CA VAL A 5 23.31 -11.93 11.81
C VAL A 5 21.85 -12.14 12.21
N THR A 6 21.59 -12.63 13.42
CA THR A 6 20.22 -12.85 13.92
C THR A 6 19.46 -11.53 14.04
N TYR A 7 20.10 -10.49 14.59
CA TYR A 7 19.48 -9.17 14.69
C TYR A 7 19.20 -8.55 13.32
N PHE A 8 20.09 -8.75 12.35
CA PHE A 8 19.87 -8.30 10.98
C PHE A 8 18.62 -8.94 10.37
N TRP A 9 18.45 -10.26 10.50
CA TRP A 9 17.26 -10.95 10.00
C TRP A 9 15.97 -10.50 10.69
N ILE A 10 16.01 -10.27 12.01
CA ILE A 10 14.87 -9.74 12.77
C ILE A 10 14.50 -8.34 12.26
N ALA A 11 15.48 -7.46 12.08
CA ALA A 11 15.26 -6.11 11.56
C ALA A 11 14.68 -6.13 10.14
N LEU A 12 15.20 -7.01 9.28
CA LEU A 12 14.71 -7.17 7.90
C LEU A 12 13.23 -7.59 7.88
N VAL A 13 12.85 -8.59 8.67
CA VAL A 13 11.46 -9.05 8.76
C VAL A 13 10.55 -7.95 9.33
N ALA A 14 11.00 -7.24 10.37
CA ALA A 14 10.24 -6.13 10.94
C ALA A 14 9.99 -5.02 9.90
N ILE A 15 10.99 -4.67 9.10
CA ILE A 15 10.86 -3.69 8.02
C ILE A 15 9.82 -4.16 6.99
N ILE A 16 9.90 -5.41 6.53
CA ILE A 16 8.94 -5.96 5.57
C ILE A 16 7.52 -5.87 6.11
N LEU A 17 7.30 -6.27 7.35
CA LEU A 17 5.97 -6.19 7.98
C LEU A 17 5.45 -4.76 8.12
N LEU A 18 6.32 -3.79 8.45
CA LEU A 18 5.93 -2.38 8.50
C LEU A 18 5.51 -1.87 7.11
N VAL A 19 6.22 -2.26 6.05
CA VAL A 19 5.87 -1.90 4.67
C VAL A 19 4.58 -2.60 4.22
N ASP A 20 4.35 -3.85 4.61
CA ASP A 20 3.09 -4.56 4.37
C ASP A 20 1.90 -3.85 5.00
N LEU A 21 2.00 -3.47 6.28
CA LEU A 21 0.95 -2.72 6.96
C LEU A 21 0.67 -1.39 6.25
N TRP A 22 1.72 -0.69 5.82
CA TRP A 22 1.58 0.54 5.05
C TRP A 22 0.89 0.31 3.69
N ALA A 23 1.24 -0.76 2.98
CA ALA A 23 0.63 -1.15 1.72
C ALA A 23 -0.85 -1.49 1.91
N ILE A 24 -1.21 -2.24 2.96
CA ILE A 24 -2.60 -2.54 3.33
C ILE A 24 -3.37 -1.23 3.58
N VAL A 25 -2.86 -0.33 4.42
CA VAL A 25 -3.52 0.97 4.65
C VAL A 25 -3.68 1.76 3.34
N SER A 26 -2.69 1.70 2.45
CA SER A 26 -2.81 2.31 1.12
C SER A 26 -3.90 1.68 0.26
N VAL A 27 -4.07 0.36 0.31
CA VAL A 27 -5.16 -0.35 -0.38
C VAL A 27 -6.52 0.11 0.14
N PHE A 28 -6.68 0.23 1.46
CA PHE A 28 -7.95 0.67 2.07
C PHE A 28 -8.29 2.13 1.78
N ARG A 29 -7.28 2.98 1.56
CA ARG A 29 -7.47 4.37 1.09
C ARG A 29 -7.90 4.49 -0.38
N SER A 30 -7.88 3.40 -1.15
CA SER A 30 -8.32 3.44 -2.55
C SER A 30 -9.85 3.40 -2.69
N ASP A 31 -10.35 3.97 -3.78
CA ASP A 31 -11.78 3.95 -4.15
C ASP A 31 -12.22 2.60 -4.79
N LYS A 32 -11.49 1.50 -4.51
CA LYS A 32 -11.82 0.15 -4.97
C LYS A 32 -12.87 -0.49 -4.06
N SER A 33 -13.55 -1.51 -4.60
CA SER A 33 -14.53 -2.31 -3.84
C SER A 33 -13.89 -3.05 -2.67
N ASP A 34 -14.69 -3.38 -1.66
CA ASP A 34 -14.21 -4.07 -0.45
C ASP A 34 -13.62 -5.44 -0.76
N GLY A 35 -14.22 -6.20 -1.69
CA GLY A 35 -13.66 -7.48 -2.14
C GLY A 35 -12.26 -7.34 -2.76
N THR A 36 -12.01 -6.26 -3.51
CA THR A 36 -10.68 -5.95 -4.04
C THR A 36 -9.70 -5.66 -2.91
N LYS A 37 -10.12 -4.86 -1.92
CA LYS A 37 -9.26 -4.52 -0.76
C LYS A 37 -8.88 -5.74 0.05
N VAL A 38 -9.84 -6.64 0.29
CA VAL A 38 -9.62 -7.90 1.00
C VAL A 38 -8.65 -8.80 0.23
N LEU A 39 -8.84 -8.97 -1.08
CA LEU A 39 -7.95 -9.79 -1.90
C LEU A 39 -6.50 -9.28 -1.88
N TRP A 40 -6.30 -7.96 -2.02
CA TRP A 40 -4.98 -7.36 -1.93
C TRP A 40 -4.35 -7.52 -0.54
N SER A 41 -5.15 -7.38 0.52
CA SER A 41 -4.67 -7.56 1.89
C SER A 41 -4.25 -9.01 2.16
N LEU A 42 -5.02 -9.99 1.67
CA LEU A 42 -4.68 -11.41 1.74
C LEU A 42 -3.38 -11.71 0.98
N LEU A 43 -3.20 -11.14 -0.21
CA LEU A 43 -1.98 -11.31 -1.00
C LEU A 43 -0.74 -10.82 -0.25
N LEU A 44 -0.82 -9.63 0.37
CA LEU A 44 0.28 -9.04 1.16
C LEU A 44 0.62 -9.91 2.39
N VAL A 45 -0.39 -10.32 3.16
CA VAL A 45 -0.16 -11.12 4.39
C VAL A 45 0.35 -12.53 4.10
N LEU A 46 -0.18 -13.20 3.07
CA LEU A 46 0.22 -14.57 2.75
C LEU A 46 1.58 -14.63 2.05
N PHE A 47 1.92 -13.60 1.27
CA PHE A 47 3.16 -13.55 0.51
C PHE A 47 3.83 -12.19 0.70
N PRO A 48 4.50 -11.91 1.84
CA PRO A 48 5.00 -10.58 2.18
C PRO A 48 5.87 -9.95 1.09
N VAL A 49 6.90 -10.67 0.65
CA VAL A 49 7.86 -10.15 -0.34
C VAL A 49 7.26 -10.06 -1.73
N ILE A 50 6.59 -11.12 -2.19
CA ILE A 50 6.02 -11.20 -3.54
C ILE A 50 4.79 -10.29 -3.67
N GLY A 51 3.94 -10.27 -2.65
CA GLY A 51 2.79 -9.41 -2.52
C GLY A 51 3.17 -7.94 -2.55
N LEU A 52 4.22 -7.53 -1.82
CA LEU A 52 4.76 -6.17 -1.91
C LEU A 52 5.29 -5.84 -3.29
N ALA A 53 5.99 -6.77 -3.96
CA ALA A 53 6.48 -6.54 -5.31
C ALA A 53 5.31 -6.33 -6.30
N ILE A 54 4.29 -7.18 -6.26
CA ILE A 54 3.09 -7.07 -7.10
C ILE A 54 2.33 -5.78 -6.79
N TRP A 55 2.14 -5.46 -5.52
CA TRP A 55 1.47 -4.24 -5.08
C TRP A 55 2.25 -2.97 -5.46
N GLY A 56 3.58 -3.02 -5.47
CA GLY A 56 4.42 -1.92 -5.94
C GLY A 56 4.07 -1.49 -7.36
N VAL A 57 3.82 -2.46 -8.24
CA VAL A 57 3.53 -2.24 -9.67
C VAL A 57 2.03 -2.02 -9.94
N ALA A 58 1.17 -2.86 -9.36
CA ALA A 58 -0.26 -2.92 -9.70
C ALA A 58 -1.19 -2.60 -8.53
N GLY A 59 -0.64 -2.23 -7.38
CA GLY A 59 -1.39 -1.96 -6.17
C GLY A 59 -2.35 -0.79 -6.34
N PRO A 60 -3.58 -0.89 -5.80
CA PRO A 60 -4.58 0.15 -5.94
C PRO A 60 -4.13 1.42 -5.21
N ARG A 61 -4.16 2.55 -5.92
CA ARG A 61 -3.80 3.87 -5.40
C ARG A 61 -5.06 4.73 -5.28
N GLY A 62 -5.19 5.47 -4.17
CA GLY A 62 -6.25 6.46 -3.98
C GLY A 62 -5.95 7.73 -4.76
N ILE A 63 -6.16 7.74 -6.07
CA ILE A 63 -6.16 8.96 -6.87
C ILE A 63 -7.60 9.28 -7.20
N LYS A 64 -8.15 10.33 -6.57
CA LYS A 64 -9.44 10.90 -6.95
C LYS A 64 -9.28 11.59 -8.31
N ARG A 65 -9.48 10.84 -9.39
CA ARG A 65 -9.55 11.43 -10.74
C ARG A 65 -10.83 12.26 -10.82
N GLY A 66 -10.71 13.54 -11.13
CA GLY A 66 -11.85 14.44 -11.38
C GLY A 66 -12.23 15.39 -10.23
N THR A 67 -11.52 15.40 -9.09
CA THR A 67 -11.75 16.37 -8.01
C THR A 67 -10.77 17.54 -8.03
N GLY A 68 -10.34 17.98 -9.22
CA GLY A 68 -9.66 19.26 -9.34
C GLY A 68 -10.59 20.39 -8.86
N PRO A 69 -10.08 21.56 -8.42
CA PRO A 69 -10.92 22.69 -8.07
C PRO A 69 -11.70 23.15 -9.30
N THR A 70 -12.88 22.58 -9.55
CA THR A 70 -13.81 23.06 -10.58
C THR A 70 -14.56 24.24 -9.99
N SER A 71 -13.87 25.37 -9.80
CA SER A 71 -14.55 26.62 -9.46
C SER A 71 -15.03 27.30 -10.74
N PRO A 72 -16.34 27.56 -10.90
CA PRO A 72 -16.89 28.37 -11.99
C PRO A 72 -16.38 29.82 -11.99
N GLU A 73 -15.75 30.25 -10.89
CA GLU A 73 -15.31 31.62 -10.65
C GLU A 73 -14.03 31.98 -11.45
N HIS A 74 -13.32 30.97 -11.96
CA HIS A 74 -12.07 31.14 -12.68
C HIS A 74 -12.24 31.34 -14.21
N SER A 75 -13.48 31.47 -14.69
CA SER A 75 -13.87 31.65 -16.10
C SER A 75 -14.50 33.02 -16.39
N LYS A 76 -14.06 34.07 -15.70
CA LYS A 76 -14.44 35.46 -16.03
C LYS A 76 -13.23 36.23 -16.56
N GLY A 77 -13.00 36.10 -17.86
CA GLY A 77 -12.07 36.87 -18.68
C GLY A 77 -12.62 36.98 -20.08
#